data_AF-A0A6G3ZQ79-F1
#
_entry.id   AF-A0A6G3ZQ79-F1
#
_cell.length_a   1.000
_cell.length_b   1.000
_cell.length_c   1.000
_cell.angle_alpha   90.00
_cell.angle_beta   90.00
_cell.angle_gamma   90.00
#
_symmetry.space_group_name_H-M   'P 1'
#
loop_
_entity.id
_entity.type
_entity.pdbx_description
1 polymer ?
#
loop_
_entity_poly.entity_id
_entity_poly.type
_entity_poly.pdbx_seq_one_letter_code
_entity_poly.pdbx_strand_id
1 'polypeptide(L)'
;MQERSEPFLDTDRLTVRLVSTEDIFLFKLIAGRDDDIEDMNMLVQASLDYGIVRDELEAQIERLSDDQFATFANETLVELEERYGVTTPIEARVRELTNRYYRGIEVLQALNDSMTVDELAAELELDTDEVHDRLAYLLTFDRIHRDGDTVRPVE
;
A
#
# COMPACT_ATOMS: atom_id res chain seq x y z
N MET A 1 5.90 13.73 -2.11
CA MET A 1 7.33 13.84 -2.47
C MET A 1 7.59 14.99 -3.44
N GLN A 2 7.13 14.97 -4.71
CA GLN A 2 7.49 16.02 -5.69
C GLN A 2 7.17 17.45 -5.22
N GLU A 3 5.98 17.67 -4.68
CA GLU A 3 5.53 18.98 -4.17
C GLU A 3 6.33 19.48 -2.96
N ARG A 4 6.85 18.56 -2.13
CA ARG A 4 7.64 18.88 -0.92
C ARG A 4 9.14 18.94 -1.17
N SER A 5 9.62 18.37 -2.27
CA SER A 5 11.04 18.34 -2.59
C SER A 5 11.59 19.74 -2.84
N GLU A 6 12.81 20.02 -2.38
CA GLU A 6 13.44 21.32 -2.50
C GLU A 6 14.26 21.42 -3.80
N PRO A 7 14.17 22.49 -4.59
CA PRO A 7 15.03 22.68 -5.76
C PRO A 7 16.52 22.74 -5.35
N PHE A 8 17.37 21.96 -6.03
CA PHE A 8 18.81 21.96 -5.76
C PHE A 8 19.63 22.48 -6.94
N LEU A 9 19.31 21.98 -8.12
CA LEU A 9 19.97 22.35 -9.37
C LEU A 9 18.93 22.40 -10.46
N ASP A 10 18.95 23.45 -11.25
CA ASP A 10 18.13 23.56 -12.44
C ASP A 10 19.00 23.98 -13.61
N THR A 11 18.96 23.18 -14.67
CA THR A 11 19.70 23.38 -15.91
C THR A 11 18.77 23.16 -17.08
N ASP A 12 19.18 23.55 -18.29
CA ASP A 12 18.37 23.37 -19.50
C ASP A 12 17.96 21.91 -19.79
N ARG A 13 18.62 20.92 -19.18
CA ARG A 13 18.41 19.48 -19.47
C ARG A 13 18.17 18.60 -18.24
N LEU A 14 18.35 19.14 -17.03
CA LEU A 14 18.29 18.37 -15.80
C LEU A 14 17.85 19.28 -14.65
N THR A 15 16.79 18.86 -13.98
CA THR A 15 16.35 19.44 -12.70
C THR A 15 16.60 18.41 -11.61
N VAL A 16 17.31 18.80 -10.56
CA VAL A 16 17.57 18.00 -9.35
C VAL A 16 16.83 18.63 -8.19
N ARG A 17 16.14 17.79 -7.42
CA ARG A 17 15.41 18.19 -6.23
C ARG A 17 15.80 17.29 -5.07
N LEU A 18 15.92 17.87 -3.87
CA LEU A 18 16.21 17.14 -2.64
C LEU A 18 14.89 16.67 -2.02
N VAL A 19 14.86 15.42 -1.62
CA VAL A 19 13.73 14.82 -0.90
C VAL A 19 13.96 14.92 0.60
N SER A 20 12.88 14.90 1.38
CA SER A 20 12.98 14.86 2.83
C SER A 20 13.38 13.48 3.34
N THR A 21 13.79 13.39 4.60
CA THR A 21 14.09 12.12 5.27
C THR A 21 12.86 11.21 5.35
N GLU A 22 11.66 11.77 5.45
CA GLU A 22 10.39 11.05 5.44
C GLU A 22 10.13 10.40 4.08
N ASP A 23 10.41 11.11 2.99
CA ASP A 23 10.31 10.56 1.62
C ASP A 23 11.35 9.44 1.42
N ILE A 24 12.59 9.62 1.91
CA ILE A 24 13.63 8.58 1.86
C ILE A 24 13.19 7.34 2.64
N PHE A 25 12.61 7.52 3.84
CA PHE A 25 12.11 6.42 4.65
C PHE A 25 11.00 5.62 3.91
N LEU A 26 10.06 6.31 3.26
CA LEU A 26 9.04 5.66 2.43
C LEU A 26 9.61 4.90 1.24
N PHE A 27 10.65 5.40 0.58
CA PHE A 27 11.29 4.64 -0.49
C PHE A 27 11.94 3.36 0.02
N LYS A 28 12.57 3.42 1.19
CA LYS A 28 13.18 2.23 1.80
C LYS A 28 12.15 1.17 2.18
N LEU A 29 10.98 1.60 2.65
CA LEU A 29 9.87 0.71 2.97
C LEU A 29 9.43 -0.19 1.81
N ILE A 30 9.63 0.22 0.57
CA ILE A 30 9.14 -0.51 -0.62
C ILE A 30 10.26 -0.99 -1.54
N ALA A 31 11.53 -0.66 -1.24
CA ALA A 31 12.66 -0.96 -2.12
C ALA A 31 13.12 -2.42 -2.05
N GLY A 32 12.88 -3.11 -0.92
CA GLY A 32 13.13 -4.53 -0.76
C GLY A 32 14.62 -4.94 -0.79
N ARG A 33 15.55 -4.06 -0.38
CA ARG A 33 16.98 -4.38 -0.31
C ARG A 33 17.41 -4.65 1.13
N ASP A 34 18.32 -5.59 1.32
CA ASP A 34 18.77 -6.03 2.65
C ASP A 34 19.29 -4.89 3.55
N ASP A 35 20.01 -3.93 2.96
CA ASP A 35 20.60 -2.79 3.69
C ASP A 35 19.57 -1.70 4.03
N ASP A 36 18.37 -1.73 3.45
CA ASP A 36 17.35 -0.69 3.69
C ASP A 36 16.85 -0.68 5.13
N ILE A 37 16.82 -1.84 5.82
CA ILE A 37 16.40 -1.91 7.22
C ILE A 37 17.38 -1.18 8.15
N GLU A 38 18.69 -1.31 7.90
CA GLU A 38 19.71 -0.61 8.70
C GLU A 38 19.58 0.90 8.52
N ASP A 39 19.42 1.35 7.27
CA ASP A 39 19.20 2.77 6.96
C ASP A 39 17.89 3.29 7.58
N MET A 40 16.82 2.49 7.54
CA MET A 40 15.55 2.84 8.17
C MET A 40 15.70 3.02 9.68
N ASN A 41 16.39 2.11 10.37
CA ASN A 41 16.66 2.24 11.79
C ASN A 41 17.41 3.55 12.11
N MET A 42 18.39 3.93 11.29
CA MET A 42 19.08 5.23 11.43
C MET A 42 18.14 6.42 11.25
N LEU A 43 17.26 6.37 10.23
CA LEU A 43 16.28 7.42 9.97
C LEU A 43 15.26 7.58 11.11
N VAL A 44 14.76 6.47 11.65
CA VAL A 44 13.83 6.49 12.80
C VAL A 44 14.48 7.15 14.01
N GLN A 45 15.75 6.85 14.29
CA GLN A 45 16.50 7.48 15.40
C GLN A 45 16.76 8.97 15.17
N ALA A 46 16.85 9.41 13.90
CA ALA A 46 17.00 10.82 13.54
C ALA A 46 15.72 11.65 13.70
N SER A 47 14.62 11.06 14.19
CA SER A 47 13.31 11.68 14.42
C SER A 47 12.59 12.13 13.15
N LEU A 48 11.80 11.22 12.57
CA LEU A 48 10.91 11.48 11.43
C LEU A 48 9.59 12.13 11.85
N ASP A 49 9.02 12.97 10.99
CA ASP A 49 7.61 13.36 11.10
C ASP A 49 6.71 12.29 10.46
N TYR A 50 6.15 11.42 11.29
CA TYR A 50 5.26 10.35 10.83
C TYR A 50 3.90 10.83 10.32
N GLY A 51 3.51 12.08 10.61
CA GLY A 51 2.37 12.71 9.97
C GLY A 51 2.63 12.88 8.47
N ILE A 52 3.80 13.40 8.11
CA ILE A 52 4.24 13.55 6.71
C ILE A 52 4.37 12.18 6.03
N VAL A 53 4.96 11.19 6.71
CA VAL A 53 5.10 9.82 6.19
C VAL A 53 3.72 9.23 5.85
N ARG A 54 2.77 9.33 6.79
CA ARG A 54 1.40 8.82 6.58
C ARG A 54 0.69 9.57 5.45
N ASP A 55 0.75 10.89 5.45
CA ASP A 55 0.03 11.69 4.46
C ASP A 55 0.59 11.45 3.04
N GLU A 56 1.90 11.21 2.91
CA GLU A 56 2.49 10.80 1.64
C GLU A 56 2.11 9.38 1.24
N LEU A 57 2.04 8.42 2.17
CA LEU A 57 1.57 7.06 1.90
C LEU A 57 0.18 7.10 1.24
N GLU A 58 -0.77 7.82 1.84
CA GLU A 58 -2.13 7.98 1.30
C GLU A 58 -2.12 8.69 -0.06
N ALA A 59 -1.34 9.76 -0.20
CA ALA A 59 -1.23 10.49 -1.46
C ALA A 59 -0.64 9.62 -2.59
N GLN A 60 0.25 8.69 -2.27
CA GLN A 60 0.79 7.74 -3.26
C GLN A 60 -0.26 6.70 -3.66
N ILE A 61 -1.08 6.21 -2.72
CA ILE A 61 -2.20 5.31 -3.04
C ILE A 61 -3.16 5.97 -4.03
N GLU A 62 -3.55 7.23 -3.75
CA GLU A 62 -4.44 7.98 -4.62
C GLU A 62 -3.83 8.22 -6.01
N ARG A 63 -2.56 8.67 -6.06
CA ARG A 63 -1.87 8.98 -7.32
C ARG A 63 -1.63 7.74 -8.19
N LEU A 64 -1.31 6.61 -7.58
CA LEU A 64 -1.10 5.35 -8.30
C LEU A 64 -2.40 4.65 -8.63
N SER A 65 -3.50 5.02 -7.96
CA SER A 65 -4.76 4.28 -8.00
C SER A 65 -4.52 2.79 -7.68
N ASP A 66 -3.64 2.53 -6.72
CA ASP A 66 -3.25 1.20 -6.24
C ASP A 66 -2.64 1.31 -4.83
N ASP A 67 -2.86 0.31 -3.99
CA ASP A 67 -2.34 0.18 -2.63
C ASP A 67 -1.48 -1.08 -2.42
N GLN A 68 -1.17 -1.85 -3.46
CA GLN A 68 -0.36 -3.08 -3.37
C GLN A 68 0.97 -2.83 -2.64
N PHE A 69 1.59 -1.67 -2.84
CA PHE A 69 2.87 -1.37 -2.21
C PHE A 69 2.81 -1.34 -0.67
N ALA A 70 1.61 -1.20 -0.08
CA ALA A 70 1.42 -1.29 1.36
C ALA A 70 1.82 -2.67 1.89
N THR A 71 1.73 -3.75 1.08
CA THR A 71 2.17 -5.09 1.51
C THR A 71 3.68 -5.15 1.71
N PHE A 72 4.46 -4.57 0.78
CA PHE A 72 5.93 -4.48 0.91
C PHE A 72 6.34 -3.60 2.08
N ALA A 73 5.63 -2.49 2.29
CA ALA A 73 5.84 -1.63 3.46
C ALA A 73 5.56 -2.39 4.76
N ASN A 74 4.51 -3.21 4.82
CA ASN A 74 4.19 -4.01 6.00
C ASN A 74 5.27 -5.04 6.30
N GLU A 75 5.74 -5.79 5.29
CA GLU A 75 6.84 -6.76 5.43
C GLU A 75 8.10 -6.09 5.98
N THR A 76 8.45 -4.93 5.42
CA THR A 76 9.65 -4.18 5.79
C THR A 76 9.55 -3.59 7.22
N LEU A 77 8.35 -3.15 7.64
CA LEU A 77 8.11 -2.69 9.02
C LEU A 77 8.19 -3.84 10.03
N VAL A 78 7.64 -5.01 9.70
CA VAL A 78 7.77 -6.21 10.53
C VAL A 78 9.25 -6.57 10.68
N GLU A 79 10.01 -6.54 9.59
CA GLU A 79 11.44 -6.83 9.63
C GLU A 79 12.25 -5.81 10.45
N LEU A 80 11.89 -4.52 10.38
CA LEU A 80 12.48 -3.48 11.23
C LEU A 80 12.24 -3.76 12.72
N GLU A 81 11.02 -4.16 13.08
CA GLU A 81 10.66 -4.57 14.44
C GLU A 81 11.45 -5.82 14.88
N GLU A 82 11.52 -6.85 14.02
CA GLU A 82 12.21 -8.11 14.33
C GLU A 82 13.72 -7.93 14.51
N ARG A 83 14.37 -7.13 13.64
CA ARG A 83 15.83 -6.95 13.66
C ARG A 83 16.30 -5.95 14.71
N TYR A 84 15.56 -4.86 14.92
CA TYR A 84 16.00 -3.74 15.76
C TYR A 84 15.08 -3.45 16.96
N GLY A 85 13.92 -4.11 17.08
CA GLY A 85 12.95 -3.82 18.14
C GLY A 85 12.30 -2.44 18.01
N VAL A 86 12.35 -1.85 16.81
CA VAL A 86 11.86 -0.51 16.52
C VAL A 86 10.46 -0.61 15.92
N THR A 87 9.51 0.06 16.55
CA THR A 87 8.16 0.23 16.01
C THR A 87 7.93 1.67 15.56
N THR A 88 7.04 1.85 14.58
CA THR A 88 6.70 3.16 14.03
C THR A 88 5.20 3.46 14.14
N PRO A 89 4.81 4.73 14.31
CA PRO A 89 3.39 5.13 14.41
C PRO A 89 2.52 4.78 13.19
N ILE A 90 3.10 4.42 12.05
CA ILE A 90 2.37 4.11 10.81
C ILE A 90 1.98 2.63 10.67
N GLU A 91 2.56 1.73 11.47
CA GLU A 91 2.37 0.28 11.32
C GLU A 91 0.92 -0.15 11.35
N ALA A 92 0.12 0.41 12.27
CA ALA A 92 -1.28 0.06 12.37
C ALA A 92 -2.04 0.35 11.06
N ARG A 93 -1.72 1.50 10.44
CA ARG A 93 -2.34 1.91 9.17
C ARG A 93 -1.85 1.06 8.00
N VAL A 94 -0.54 0.82 7.92
CA VAL A 94 0.05 -0.03 6.86
C VAL A 94 -0.50 -1.47 6.93
N ARG A 95 -0.67 -2.01 8.14
CA ARG A 95 -1.27 -3.31 8.38
C ARG A 95 -2.74 -3.36 7.98
N GLU A 96 -3.51 -2.31 8.27
CA GLU A 96 -4.90 -2.19 7.83
C GLU A 96 -5.02 -2.24 6.29
N LEU A 97 -4.20 -1.44 5.60
CA LEU A 97 -4.14 -1.42 4.14
C LEU A 97 -3.76 -2.79 3.57
N THR A 98 -2.74 -3.42 4.14
CA THR A 98 -2.28 -4.77 3.75
C THR A 98 -3.37 -5.82 3.91
N ASN A 99 -4.09 -5.80 5.04
CA ASN A 99 -5.19 -6.74 5.27
C ASN A 99 -6.33 -6.55 4.28
N ARG A 100 -6.70 -5.29 3.99
CA ARG A 100 -7.71 -4.95 2.99
C ARG A 100 -7.28 -5.45 1.60
N TYR A 101 -6.01 -5.28 1.25
CA TYR A 101 -5.43 -5.81 0.02
C TYR A 101 -5.58 -7.31 -0.09
N TYR A 102 -5.09 -8.08 0.88
CA TYR A 102 -5.17 -9.53 0.81
C TYR A 102 -6.60 -10.06 0.79
N ARG A 103 -7.55 -9.44 1.52
CA ARG A 103 -8.97 -9.80 1.45
C ARG A 103 -9.56 -9.61 0.05
N GLY A 104 -9.15 -8.56 -0.67
CA GLY A 104 -9.54 -8.36 -2.05
C GLY A 104 -8.90 -9.39 -3.00
N ILE A 105 -7.61 -9.68 -2.81
CA ILE A 105 -6.92 -10.69 -3.62
C ILE A 105 -7.54 -12.09 -3.43
N GLU A 106 -7.98 -12.43 -2.23
CA GLU A 106 -8.70 -13.68 -1.97
C GLU A 106 -9.97 -13.81 -2.83
N VAL A 107 -10.73 -12.71 -2.99
CA VAL A 107 -11.88 -12.68 -3.91
C VAL A 107 -11.44 -12.87 -5.36
N LEU A 108 -10.38 -12.19 -5.80
CA LEU A 108 -9.87 -12.33 -7.17
C LEU A 108 -9.38 -13.77 -7.46
N GLN A 109 -8.80 -14.44 -6.48
CA GLN A 109 -8.33 -15.82 -6.62
C GLN A 109 -9.47 -16.83 -6.68
N ALA A 110 -10.57 -16.58 -5.96
CA ALA A 110 -11.77 -17.40 -6.02
C ALA A 110 -12.61 -17.15 -7.28
N LEU A 111 -12.52 -15.97 -7.87
CA LEU A 111 -13.32 -15.55 -9.02
C LEU A 111 -12.97 -16.36 -10.28
N ASN A 112 -13.82 -17.32 -10.64
CA ASN A 112 -13.68 -18.14 -11.85
C ASN A 112 -14.46 -17.54 -13.04
N ASP A 113 -13.78 -16.74 -13.87
CA ASP A 113 -14.33 -15.96 -14.99
C ASP A 113 -15.41 -14.94 -14.58
N SER A 114 -16.60 -15.40 -14.24
CA SER A 114 -17.69 -14.57 -13.75
C SER A 114 -18.51 -15.31 -12.70
N MET A 115 -18.77 -14.67 -11.56
CA MET A 115 -19.55 -15.25 -10.47
C MET A 115 -20.51 -14.20 -9.91
N THR A 116 -21.62 -14.65 -9.34
CA THR A 116 -22.52 -13.82 -8.54
C THR A 116 -21.97 -13.58 -7.13
N VAL A 117 -22.48 -12.57 -6.44
CA VAL A 117 -22.14 -12.31 -5.03
C VAL A 117 -22.47 -13.52 -4.15
N ASP A 118 -23.61 -14.18 -4.38
CA ASP A 118 -24.01 -15.37 -3.62
C ASP A 118 -23.07 -16.55 -3.87
N GLU A 119 -22.61 -16.74 -5.11
CA GLU A 119 -21.62 -17.77 -5.44
C GLU A 119 -20.26 -17.48 -4.79
N LEU A 120 -19.81 -16.22 -4.79
CA LEU A 120 -18.58 -15.82 -4.09
C LEU A 120 -18.70 -16.00 -2.57
N ALA A 121 -19.85 -15.65 -2.00
CA ALA A 121 -20.11 -15.84 -0.57
C ALA A 121 -20.07 -17.33 -0.19
N ALA A 122 -20.67 -18.20 -1.01
CA ALA A 122 -20.63 -19.64 -0.81
C ALA A 122 -19.22 -20.23 -0.97
N GLU A 123 -18.47 -19.80 -2.00
CA GLU A 123 -17.12 -20.30 -2.28
C GLU A 123 -16.10 -19.87 -1.20
N LEU A 124 -16.21 -18.64 -0.71
CA LEU A 124 -15.31 -18.08 0.30
C LEU A 124 -15.75 -18.39 1.75
N GLU A 125 -16.90 -19.03 1.94
CA GLU A 125 -17.52 -19.26 3.24
C GLU A 125 -17.74 -17.94 4.04
N LEU A 126 -18.13 -16.87 3.34
CA LEU A 126 -18.38 -15.54 3.90
C LEU A 126 -19.87 -15.18 3.82
N ASP A 127 -20.28 -14.21 4.63
CA ASP A 127 -21.58 -13.55 4.41
C ASP A 127 -21.51 -12.56 3.25
N THR A 128 -22.68 -12.25 2.68
CA THR A 128 -22.79 -11.36 1.52
C THR A 128 -22.33 -9.93 1.80
N ASP A 129 -22.42 -9.46 3.04
CA ASP A 129 -22.02 -8.10 3.40
C ASP A 129 -20.49 -7.97 3.38
N GLU A 130 -19.75 -8.94 3.94
CA GLU A 130 -18.29 -8.99 3.84
C GLU A 130 -17.81 -9.14 2.39
N VAL A 131 -18.51 -9.92 1.56
CA VAL A 131 -18.20 -9.99 0.11
C VAL A 131 -18.41 -8.63 -0.54
N HIS A 132 -19.52 -7.93 -0.25
CA HIS A 132 -19.76 -6.59 -0.78
C HIS A 132 -18.68 -5.58 -0.38
N ASP A 133 -18.20 -5.62 0.86
CA ASP A 133 -17.13 -4.74 1.33
C ASP A 133 -15.81 -4.99 0.56
N ARG A 134 -15.47 -6.26 0.34
CA ARG A 134 -14.28 -6.64 -0.45
C ARG A 134 -14.42 -6.27 -1.92
N LEU A 135 -15.61 -6.42 -2.51
CA LEU A 135 -15.89 -5.99 -3.87
C LEU A 135 -15.82 -4.46 -4.01
N ALA A 136 -16.35 -3.72 -3.04
CA ALA A 136 -16.25 -2.26 -3.01
C ALA A 136 -14.78 -1.80 -2.98
N TYR A 137 -13.95 -2.49 -2.21
CA TYR A 137 -12.50 -2.29 -2.27
C TYR A 137 -11.93 -2.55 -3.66
N LEU A 138 -12.20 -3.71 -4.27
CA LEU A 138 -11.66 -4.05 -5.58
C LEU A 138 -12.12 -3.07 -6.68
N LEU A 139 -13.37 -2.59 -6.61
CA LEU A 139 -13.90 -1.55 -7.50
C LEU A 139 -13.21 -0.21 -7.33
N THR A 140 -12.79 0.15 -6.10
CA THR A 140 -12.05 1.40 -5.83
C THR A 140 -10.73 1.46 -6.60
N PHE A 141 -10.12 0.30 -6.86
CA PHE A 141 -8.84 0.15 -7.54
C PHE A 141 -8.98 -0.44 -8.95
N ASP A 142 -10.19 -0.41 -9.51
CA ASP A 142 -10.48 -0.92 -10.86
C ASP A 142 -9.97 -2.36 -11.10
N ARG A 143 -10.00 -3.23 -10.08
CA ARG A 143 -9.49 -4.62 -10.17
C ARG A 143 -10.54 -5.63 -10.63
N ILE A 144 -11.82 -5.23 -10.64
CA ILE A 144 -12.95 -6.03 -11.12
C ILE A 144 -13.94 -5.17 -11.91
N HIS A 145 -14.77 -5.83 -12.71
CA HIS A 145 -16.01 -5.28 -13.23
C HIS A 145 -17.21 -5.91 -12.51
N ARG A 146 -18.25 -5.10 -12.26
CA ARG A 146 -19.53 -5.55 -11.68
C ARG A 146 -20.70 -5.09 -12.55
N ASP A 147 -21.59 -6.01 -12.90
CA ASP A 147 -22.87 -5.76 -13.58
C ASP A 147 -24.01 -6.41 -12.77
N GLY A 148 -24.79 -5.57 -12.08
CA GLY A 148 -25.75 -6.05 -11.08
C GLY A 148 -25.08 -6.87 -9.98
N ASP A 149 -25.45 -8.14 -9.89
CA ASP A 149 -24.88 -9.08 -8.91
C ASP A 149 -23.75 -9.95 -9.48
N THR A 150 -23.44 -9.83 -10.77
CA THR A 150 -22.35 -10.57 -11.40
C THR A 150 -21.06 -9.77 -11.38
N VAL A 151 -19.97 -10.42 -11.00
CA VAL A 151 -18.60 -9.90 -10.89
C VAL A 151 -17.70 -10.67 -11.84
N ARG A 152 -16.73 -9.99 -12.46
CA ARG A 152 -15.68 -10.59 -13.31
C ARG A 152 -14.35 -9.83 -13.14
N PRO A 153 -13.18 -10.46 -13.32
CA PRO A 153 -11.90 -9.77 -13.23
C PRO A 153 -11.75 -8.78 -14.40
N VAL A 154 -10.87 -7.80 -14.23
CA VAL A 154 -10.40 -6.96 -15.35
C VAL A 154 -9.38 -7.74 -16.16
N GLU A 155 -9.48 -7.68 -17.49
CA GLU A 155 -8.56 -8.34 -18.44
C GLU A 155 -7.19 -7.66 -18.52
#